data_AF-A0A0B1PA44-F1
#
_entry.id   AF-A0A0B1PA44-F1
#
_cell.length_a   1.000
_cell.length_b   1.000
_cell.length_c   1.000
_cell.angle_alpha   90.00
_cell.angle_beta   90.00
_cell.angle_gamma   90.00
#
_symmetry.space_group_name_H-M   'P 1'
#
loop_
_entity.id
_entity.type
_entity.pdbx_description
1 polymer ?
#
loop_
_entity_poly.entity_id
_entity_poly.type
_entity_poly.pdbx_seq_one_letter_code
_entity_poly.pdbx_strand_id
1 'polypeptide(L)'
;MPKAYRVISLLSCLGKVSERILAKRLSYLVEISQLLDPTQIGGRLTKSAVDAALLLINEVETNRQIRRVTSTLFLDVKGAFDHVSRNQILDQIKKIRLPTSLISWVASFLDHRVLQLSFNGETESFKSAETGIPQGSPISPMLFLIYISDLFITQDVRCISYMDDIAISTKSTSLRKNTKTLEREVAKIYAKGSQNAIQFDLLKTELMHFTRSKKADTWHVRLPDDVVIAPTQLVRWLGIWFDPSLKFRSHINIRAAQALQTFYRITRYSNTEVCLPVEQTKFNPPSQPGNESDCFGPQNHTIKTDKKYIGNPSDGSSLEQIKHYIFPPWCAELPFTVHRGKNPKEIVAAHHQEEFNNTNWETTTFIYTDASYMEDRKGVGVSVVATDQKGTIMEKLAINTGDGNLVYNGELEGITQGIEYASVVMTRLKCNRHWRVM
;
A
#
# COMPACT_ATOMS: atom_id res chain seq x y z
N MET A 1 -20.28 -0.83 14.84
CA MET A 1 -19.36 -1.98 14.62
C MET A 1 -18.30 -1.98 15.72
N PRO A 2 -17.78 -3.15 16.14
CA PRO A 2 -16.63 -3.19 17.05
C PRO A 2 -15.44 -2.43 16.43
N LYS A 3 -14.63 -1.74 17.25
CA LYS A 3 -13.39 -1.02 16.84
C LYS A 3 -12.33 -1.89 16.11
N ALA A 4 -12.61 -3.16 15.84
CA ALA A 4 -11.68 -4.15 15.32
C ALA A 4 -11.73 -4.35 13.79
N TYR A 5 -12.78 -3.87 13.10
CA TYR A 5 -12.90 -4.02 11.64
C TYR A 5 -12.61 -2.70 10.94
N ARG A 6 -11.65 -2.72 10.01
CA ARG A 6 -11.31 -1.58 9.15
C ARG A 6 -11.82 -1.87 7.73
N VAL A 7 -12.84 -1.13 7.30
CA VAL A 7 -13.45 -1.33 5.97
C VAL A 7 -12.51 -0.79 4.90
N ILE A 8 -12.26 -1.60 3.87
CA ILE A 8 -11.45 -1.20 2.71
C ILE A 8 -12.41 -1.03 1.53
N SER A 9 -12.33 0.11 0.87
CA SER A 9 -13.09 0.39 -0.35
C SER A 9 -12.41 -0.27 -1.55
N LEU A 10 -13.08 -1.26 -2.15
CA LEU A 10 -12.65 -1.87 -3.40
C LEU A 10 -13.19 -1.06 -4.59
N LEU A 11 -12.33 -0.21 -5.14
CA LEU A 11 -12.62 0.57 -6.35
C LEU A 11 -12.55 -0.29 -7.62
N SER A 12 -13.26 0.14 -8.68
CA SER A 12 -13.14 -0.45 -10.02
C SER A 12 -11.69 -0.40 -10.52
N CYS A 13 -11.28 -1.38 -11.33
CA CYS A 13 -9.91 -1.45 -11.83
C CYS A 13 -9.53 -0.19 -12.61
N LEU A 14 -10.42 0.30 -13.49
CA LEU A 14 -10.21 1.53 -14.25
C LEU A 14 -10.10 2.76 -13.33
N GLY A 15 -10.94 2.84 -12.29
CA GLY A 15 -10.86 3.89 -11.27
C GLY A 15 -9.49 3.90 -10.61
N LYS A 16 -9.01 2.74 -10.14
CA LYS A 16 -7.67 2.60 -9.52
C LYS A 16 -6.54 3.03 -10.45
N VAL A 17 -6.61 2.70 -11.74
CA VAL A 17 -5.59 3.13 -12.73
C VAL A 17 -5.60 4.66 -12.85
N SER A 18 -6.78 5.27 -13.01
CA SER A 18 -6.91 6.73 -13.11
C SER A 18 -6.39 7.44 -11.85
N GLU A 19 -6.76 6.93 -10.67
CA GLU A 19 -6.32 7.44 -9.38
C GLU A 19 -4.82 7.31 -9.20
N ARG A 20 -4.21 6.20 -9.63
CA ARG A 20 -2.77 5.98 -9.53
C ARG A 20 -1.98 6.96 -10.41
N ILE A 21 -2.46 7.25 -11.62
CA ILE A 21 -1.85 8.25 -12.50
C ILE A 21 -1.91 9.63 -11.85
N LEU A 22 -3.08 10.01 -11.33
CA LEU A 22 -3.27 11.30 -10.66
C LEU A 22 -2.48 11.42 -9.37
N ALA A 23 -2.46 10.38 -8.54
CA ALA A 23 -1.66 10.32 -7.33
C ALA A 23 -0.19 10.53 -7.64
N LYS A 24 0.37 9.83 -8.64
CA LYS A 24 1.77 9.99 -9.04
C LYS A 24 2.08 11.41 -9.50
N ARG A 25 1.21 12.01 -10.32
CA ARG A 25 1.36 13.40 -10.81
C ARG A 25 1.24 14.42 -9.68
N LEU A 26 0.24 14.27 -8.81
CA LEU A 26 0.01 15.16 -7.67
C LEU A 26 1.16 15.08 -6.68
N SER A 27 1.65 13.88 -6.36
CA SER A 27 2.81 13.74 -5.48
C SER A 27 4.05 14.40 -6.07
N TYR A 28 4.30 14.25 -7.37
CA TYR A 28 5.40 14.96 -8.04
C TYR A 28 5.23 16.49 -7.93
N LEU A 29 4.03 17.01 -8.22
CA LEU A 29 3.73 18.44 -8.11
C LEU A 29 3.98 18.99 -6.70
N VAL A 30 3.50 18.27 -5.68
CA VAL A 30 3.66 18.64 -4.27
C VAL A 30 5.14 18.78 -3.88
N GLU A 31 6.00 17.86 -4.36
CA GLU A 31 7.43 17.92 -4.07
C GLU A 31 8.12 19.09 -4.79
N ILE A 32 7.87 19.29 -6.09
CA ILE A 32 8.56 20.35 -6.85
C ILE A 32 8.14 21.77 -6.44
N SER A 33 6.89 21.94 -6.02
CA SER A 33 6.33 23.26 -5.66
C SER A 33 6.26 23.49 -4.16
N GLN A 34 6.80 22.57 -3.36
CA GLN A 34 6.90 22.66 -1.90
C GLN A 34 5.56 23.01 -1.23
N LEU A 35 4.46 22.41 -1.72
CA LEU A 35 3.09 22.73 -1.26
C LEU A 35 2.79 22.25 0.16
N LEU A 36 3.58 21.29 0.65
CA LEU A 36 3.44 20.69 1.98
C LEU A 36 4.67 20.99 2.82
N ASP A 37 4.44 21.17 4.13
CA ASP A 37 5.53 21.42 5.06
C ASP A 37 6.54 20.24 5.02
N PRO A 38 7.86 20.52 5.01
CA PRO A 38 8.89 19.48 5.03
C PRO A 38 8.75 18.45 6.16
N THR A 39 8.16 18.83 7.29
CA THR A 39 7.94 17.97 8.47
C THR A 39 6.68 17.11 8.38
N GLN A 40 5.83 17.33 7.37
CA GLN A 40 4.84 16.33 6.95
C GLN A 40 5.57 15.25 6.15
N ILE A 41 5.77 14.08 6.74
CA ILE A 41 6.64 13.01 6.21
C ILE A 41 5.80 11.85 5.67
N GLY A 42 4.73 11.46 6.39
CA GLY A 42 3.93 10.29 6.03
C GLY A 42 3.35 10.35 4.63
N GLY A 43 3.39 9.23 3.91
CA GLY A 43 2.84 9.05 2.55
C GLY A 43 3.40 9.92 1.45
N ARG A 44 4.49 10.65 1.70
CA ARG A 44 5.28 11.29 0.64
C ARG A 44 6.22 10.28 0.00
N LEU A 45 6.63 10.55 -1.24
CA LEU A 45 7.62 9.72 -1.90
C LEU A 45 8.95 9.76 -1.13
N THR A 46 9.66 8.64 -1.15
CA THR A 46 11.01 8.49 -0.58
C THR A 46 11.13 8.85 0.91
N LYS A 47 10.01 8.88 1.64
CA LYS A 47 9.96 9.18 3.07
C LYS A 47 9.30 8.03 3.83
N SER A 48 9.84 7.71 4.99
CA SER A 48 9.43 6.58 5.81
C SER A 48 9.09 7.01 7.25
N ALA A 49 8.43 6.11 7.97
CA ALA A 49 8.18 6.29 9.40
C ALA A 49 9.49 6.38 10.21
N VAL A 50 10.53 5.71 9.73
CA VAL A 50 11.87 5.76 10.32
C VAL A 50 12.46 7.16 10.16
N ASP A 51 12.29 7.82 9.02
CA ASP A 51 12.79 9.19 8.80
C ASP A 51 12.14 10.19 9.77
N ALA A 52 10.83 10.06 10.01
CA ALA A 52 10.12 10.89 10.98
C ALA A 52 10.63 10.67 12.42
N ALA A 53 10.84 9.41 12.80
CA ALA A 53 11.41 9.07 14.10
C ALA A 53 12.85 9.59 14.27
N LEU A 54 13.69 9.41 13.24
CA LEU A 54 15.07 9.92 13.24
C LEU A 54 15.10 11.44 13.32
N LEU A 55 14.18 12.14 12.65
CA LEU A 55 14.09 13.59 12.73
C LEU A 55 13.81 14.06 14.16
N LEU A 56 12.89 13.39 14.87
CA LEU A 56 12.59 13.68 16.27
C LEU A 56 13.79 13.38 17.18
N ILE A 57 14.44 12.23 17.01
CA ILE A 57 15.64 11.83 17.77
C ILE A 57 16.75 12.87 17.59
N ASN A 58 17.03 13.23 16.34
CA ASN A 58 18.07 14.19 16.00
C ASN A 58 17.78 15.56 16.63
N GLU A 59 16.53 16.00 16.60
CA GLU A 59 16.12 17.25 17.27
C GLU A 59 16.36 17.19 18.78
N VAL A 60 15.95 16.10 19.43
CA VAL A 60 16.13 15.92 20.88
C VAL A 60 17.62 15.93 21.25
N GLU A 61 18.45 15.17 20.55
CA GLU A 61 19.89 15.09 20.84
C GLU A 61 20.61 16.41 20.55
N THR A 62 20.30 17.07 19.43
CA THR A 62 20.85 18.40 19.11
C THR A 62 20.52 19.41 20.20
N ASN A 63 19.26 19.42 20.68
CA ASN A 63 18.84 20.32 21.74
C ASN A 63 19.52 20.00 23.08
N ARG A 64 19.74 18.71 23.36
CA ARG A 64 20.43 18.25 24.55
C ARG A 64 21.89 18.70 24.57
N GLN A 65 22.59 18.68 23.42
CA GLN A 65 23.96 19.18 23.28
C GLN A 65 24.07 20.66 23.66
N ILE A 66 23.10 21.48 23.26
CA ILE A 66 23.02 22.92 23.62
C ILE A 66 22.35 23.18 24.98
N ARG A 67 22.27 22.16 25.86
CA ARG A 67 21.70 22.23 27.21
C ARG A 67 20.25 22.71 27.26
N ARG A 68 19.46 22.42 26.23
CA ARG A 68 18.01 22.62 26.19
C ARG A 68 17.29 21.30 26.40
N VAL A 69 16.10 21.38 26.97
CA VAL A 69 15.18 20.27 27.15
C VAL A 69 14.13 20.34 26.06
N THR A 70 13.86 19.21 25.41
CA THR A 70 12.77 19.06 24.44
C THR A 70 11.54 18.49 25.14
N SER A 71 10.36 18.96 24.76
CA SER A 71 9.09 18.42 25.21
C SER A 71 8.20 18.23 24.01
N THR A 72 7.59 17.05 23.92
CA THR A 72 6.85 16.62 22.74
C THR A 72 5.48 16.12 23.17
N LEU A 73 4.44 16.64 22.53
CA LEU A 73 3.09 16.15 22.63
C LEU A 73 2.79 15.32 21.38
N PHE A 74 2.38 14.08 21.58
CA PHE A 74 1.96 13.17 20.52
C PHE A 74 0.44 13.21 20.42
N LEU A 75 -0.07 13.48 19.23
CA LEU A 75 -1.49 13.56 18.90
C LEU A 75 -1.81 12.53 17.81
N ASP A 76 -3.04 12.03 17.84
CA ASP A 76 -3.61 11.13 16.82
C ASP A 76 -4.88 11.79 16.27
N VAL A 77 -5.00 11.85 14.94
CA VAL A 77 -6.22 12.36 14.29
C VAL A 77 -7.32 11.29 14.34
N LYS A 78 -8.43 11.61 14.99
CA LYS A 78 -9.54 10.68 15.23
C LYS A 78 -10.28 10.35 13.94
N GLY A 79 -10.30 9.07 13.56
CA GLY A 79 -11.01 8.59 12.37
C GLY A 79 -10.46 9.21 11.09
N ALA A 80 -9.14 9.16 10.93
CA ALA A 80 -8.46 9.56 9.71
C ALA A 80 -9.08 8.87 8.49
N PHE A 81 -9.12 9.57 7.35
CA PHE A 81 -9.88 9.22 6.13
C PHE A 81 -11.40 9.31 6.28
N ASP A 82 -12.01 8.74 7.32
CA ASP A 82 -13.49 8.63 7.43
C ASP A 82 -14.19 9.98 7.68
N HIS A 83 -13.53 10.89 8.41
CA HIS A 83 -14.10 12.19 8.79
C HIS A 83 -13.70 13.37 7.89
N VAL A 84 -13.00 13.12 6.78
CA VAL A 84 -12.57 14.20 5.88
C VAL A 84 -13.77 14.92 5.28
N SER A 85 -13.91 16.22 5.55
CA SER A 85 -15.00 17.03 4.98
C SER A 85 -14.72 17.39 3.52
N ARG A 86 -15.67 17.10 2.63
CA ARG A 86 -15.60 17.42 1.19
C ARG A 86 -15.38 18.92 0.94
N ASN A 87 -16.15 19.78 1.60
CA ASN A 87 -16.06 21.21 1.38
C ASN A 87 -14.69 21.74 1.84
N GLN A 88 -14.23 21.27 3.00
CA GLN A 88 -12.96 21.70 3.57
C GLN A 88 -11.77 21.25 2.71
N ILE A 89 -11.75 20.01 2.22
CA ILE A 89 -10.65 19.58 1.35
C ILE A 89 -10.63 20.34 0.02
N LEU A 90 -11.79 20.64 -0.57
CA LEU A 90 -11.86 21.46 -1.79
C LEU A 90 -11.35 22.88 -1.55
N ASP A 91 -11.67 23.47 -0.40
CA ASP A 91 -11.17 24.79 -0.03
C ASP A 91 -9.66 24.77 0.24
N GLN A 92 -9.12 23.70 0.85
CA GLN A 92 -7.67 23.54 1.01
C GLN A 92 -6.96 23.41 -0.35
N ILE A 93 -7.49 22.59 -1.27
CA ILE A 93 -6.94 22.44 -2.63
C ILE A 93 -6.95 23.77 -3.39
N LYS A 94 -8.00 24.59 -3.23
CA LYS A 94 -8.04 25.95 -3.80
C LYS A 94 -6.99 26.88 -3.18
N LYS A 95 -6.79 26.82 -1.85
CA LYS A 95 -5.79 27.64 -1.14
C LYS A 95 -4.37 27.35 -1.64
N ILE A 96 -4.03 26.09 -1.89
CA ILE A 96 -2.74 25.69 -2.46
C ILE A 96 -2.65 25.87 -4.00
N ARG A 97 -3.68 26.46 -4.62
CA ARG A 97 -3.72 26.84 -6.04
C ARG A 97 -3.48 25.68 -7.02
N LEU A 98 -4.02 24.50 -6.71
CA LEU A 98 -3.98 23.38 -7.65
C LEU A 98 -4.82 23.66 -8.91
N PRO A 99 -4.51 23.03 -10.06
CA PRO A 99 -5.23 23.25 -11.32
C PRO A 99 -6.73 23.00 -11.19
N THR A 100 -7.55 23.83 -11.84
CA THR A 100 -9.02 23.71 -11.82
C THR A 100 -9.52 22.34 -12.27
N SER A 101 -8.85 21.71 -13.25
CA SER A 101 -9.17 20.36 -13.70
C SER A 101 -9.01 19.31 -12.58
N LEU A 102 -7.98 19.44 -11.74
CA LEU A 102 -7.78 18.56 -10.59
C LEU A 102 -8.81 18.84 -9.50
N ILE A 103 -9.15 20.12 -9.24
CA ILE A 103 -10.22 20.50 -8.31
C ILE A 103 -11.54 19.85 -8.74
N SER A 104 -11.92 19.98 -10.01
CA SER A 104 -13.14 19.38 -10.56
C SER A 104 -13.11 17.85 -10.48
N TRP A 105 -11.96 17.23 -10.77
CA TRP A 105 -11.80 15.79 -10.65
C TRP A 105 -11.98 15.33 -9.19
N VAL A 106 -11.34 15.99 -8.22
CA VAL A 106 -11.50 15.67 -6.79
C VAL A 106 -12.93 15.92 -6.34
N ALA A 107 -13.56 17.01 -6.78
CA ALA A 107 -14.95 17.30 -6.46
C ALA A 107 -15.89 16.20 -6.94
N SER A 108 -15.65 15.64 -8.14
CA SER A 108 -16.39 14.51 -8.69
C SER A 108 -16.06 13.19 -7.99
N PHE A 109 -14.79 12.96 -7.64
CA PHE A 109 -14.32 11.77 -6.93
C PHE A 109 -14.94 11.63 -5.53
N LEU A 110 -15.19 12.77 -4.87
CA LEU A 110 -15.83 12.81 -3.55
C LEU A 110 -17.36 12.88 -3.62
N ASP A 111 -17.95 13.05 -4.80
CA ASP A 111 -19.39 13.18 -4.96
C ASP A 111 -20.09 11.84 -5.12
N HIS A 112 -21.35 11.77 -4.66
CA HIS A 112 -22.31 10.69 -4.94
C HIS A 112 -21.74 9.26 -4.85
N ARG A 113 -20.83 9.01 -3.90
CA ARG A 113 -20.24 7.68 -3.71
C ARG A 113 -21.26 6.75 -3.08
N VAL A 114 -21.57 5.65 -3.76
CA VAL A 114 -22.41 4.58 -3.22
C VAL A 114 -21.51 3.53 -2.60
N LEU A 115 -21.75 3.18 -1.35
CA LEU A 115 -21.06 2.09 -0.68
C LEU A 115 -21.87 0.81 -0.87
N GLN A 116 -21.19 -0.26 -1.25
CA GLN A 116 -21.79 -1.58 -1.36
C GLN A 116 -20.96 -2.56 -0.52
N LEU A 117 -21.59 -3.20 0.45
CA LEU A 117 -20.96 -4.21 1.28
C LEU A 117 -21.32 -5.58 0.70
N SER A 118 -20.30 -6.36 0.35
CA SER A 118 -20.48 -7.75 -0.05
C SER A 118 -19.88 -8.64 1.03
N PHE A 119 -20.71 -9.50 1.63
CA PHE A 119 -20.29 -10.47 2.64
C PHE A 119 -20.99 -11.79 2.36
N ASN A 120 -20.22 -12.88 2.26
CA ASN A 120 -20.72 -14.23 1.96
C ASN A 120 -21.63 -14.32 0.71
N GLY A 121 -21.36 -13.52 -0.33
CA GLY A 121 -22.14 -13.52 -1.57
C GLY A 121 -23.44 -12.70 -1.51
N GLU A 122 -23.85 -12.28 -0.32
CA GLU A 122 -24.91 -11.29 -0.14
C GLU A 122 -24.36 -9.88 -0.31
N THR A 123 -25.15 -9.01 -0.92
CA THR A 123 -24.72 -7.66 -1.25
C THR A 123 -25.76 -6.65 -0.83
N GLU A 124 -25.39 -5.74 0.06
CA GLU A 124 -26.23 -4.63 0.50
C GLU A 124 -25.65 -3.30 0.02
N SER A 125 -26.50 -2.46 -0.57
CA SER A 125 -26.15 -1.10 -0.99
C SER A 125 -26.57 -0.11 0.08
N PHE A 126 -25.62 0.70 0.53
CA PHE A 126 -25.82 1.76 1.51
C PHE A 126 -25.95 3.12 0.80
N LYS A 127 -26.71 4.03 1.41
CA LYS A 127 -26.79 5.43 0.96
C LYS A 127 -25.42 6.10 1.00
N SER A 128 -25.32 7.20 0.25
CA SER A 128 -24.05 7.84 -0.08
C SER A 128 -23.24 8.25 1.14
N ALA A 129 -21.94 7.96 1.12
CA ALA A 129 -21.00 8.47 2.12
C ALA A 129 -20.69 9.95 1.83
N GLU A 130 -21.40 10.85 2.51
CA GLU A 130 -21.27 12.31 2.38
C GLU A 130 -19.93 12.84 2.92
N THR A 131 -19.28 12.09 3.80
CA THR A 131 -18.00 12.44 4.41
C THR A 131 -16.95 11.37 4.17
N GLY A 132 -15.70 11.79 4.26
CA GLY A 132 -14.53 10.93 4.20
C GLY A 132 -13.93 10.77 2.82
N ILE A 133 -12.83 10.06 2.76
CA ILE A 133 -12.10 9.66 1.55
C ILE A 133 -11.91 8.13 1.59
N PRO A 134 -12.12 7.43 0.47
CA PRO A 134 -12.18 5.98 0.47
C PRO A 134 -10.84 5.35 0.86
N GLN A 135 -10.86 4.51 1.89
CA GLN A 135 -9.67 3.79 2.30
C GLN A 135 -9.31 2.71 1.28
N GLY A 136 -8.07 2.72 0.77
CA GLY A 136 -7.62 1.81 -0.31
C GLY A 136 -7.54 2.47 -1.69
N SER A 137 -7.99 3.73 -1.80
CA SER A 137 -7.76 4.58 -2.96
C SER A 137 -6.30 5.04 -3.07
N PRO A 138 -5.65 4.91 -4.24
CA PRO A 138 -4.29 5.40 -4.44
C PRO A 138 -4.10 6.91 -4.23
N ILE A 139 -5.11 7.74 -4.49
CA ILE A 139 -5.01 9.20 -4.36
C ILE A 139 -5.32 9.70 -2.93
N SER A 140 -6.10 8.94 -2.18
CA SER A 140 -6.60 9.35 -0.85
C SER A 140 -5.50 9.72 0.16
N PRO A 141 -4.35 9.02 0.26
CA PRO A 141 -3.26 9.45 1.13
C PRO A 141 -2.77 10.87 0.83
N MET A 142 -2.61 11.23 -0.44
CA MET A 142 -2.12 12.57 -0.82
C MET A 142 -3.18 13.65 -0.54
N LEU A 143 -4.44 13.34 -0.80
CA LEU A 143 -5.57 14.20 -0.44
C LEU A 143 -5.65 14.44 1.07
N PHE A 144 -5.40 13.42 1.88
CA PHE A 144 -5.36 13.56 3.34
C PHE A 144 -4.23 14.49 3.80
N LEU A 145 -3.03 14.38 3.21
CA LEU A 145 -1.91 15.26 3.56
C LEU A 145 -2.20 16.74 3.25
N ILE A 146 -2.81 17.00 2.09
CA ILE A 146 -3.28 18.35 1.71
C ILE A 146 -4.32 18.85 2.71
N TYR A 147 -5.26 17.99 3.09
CA TYR A 147 -6.34 18.34 4.02
C TYR A 147 -5.81 18.77 5.40
N ILE A 148 -4.78 18.10 5.93
CA ILE A 148 -4.18 18.45 7.23
C ILE A 148 -3.07 19.51 7.15
N SER A 149 -2.66 19.94 5.95
CA SER A 149 -1.52 20.86 5.74
C SER A 149 -1.62 22.17 6.52
N ASP A 150 -2.82 22.73 6.63
CA ASP A 150 -3.12 24.00 7.30
C ASP A 150 -2.93 23.93 8.83
N LEU A 151 -2.74 22.74 9.41
CA LEU A 151 -2.42 22.57 10.84
C LEU A 151 -0.97 22.95 11.18
N PHE A 152 -0.07 22.93 10.21
CA PHE A 152 1.38 22.96 10.44
C PHE A 152 2.02 24.36 10.37
N ILE A 153 1.23 25.45 10.36
CA ILE A 153 1.69 26.84 10.12
C ILE A 153 2.25 27.52 11.42
N THR A 154 2.55 26.76 12.46
CA THR A 154 2.96 27.32 13.77
C THR A 154 4.48 27.59 13.84
N GLN A 155 4.89 28.81 14.25
CA GLN A 155 6.29 29.24 14.23
C GLN A 155 7.13 28.80 15.46
N ASP A 156 6.50 28.57 16.61
CA ASP A 156 7.20 28.35 17.89
C ASP A 156 7.37 26.88 18.29
N VAL A 157 6.81 25.97 17.48
CA VAL A 157 6.89 24.52 17.68
C VAL A 157 7.26 23.85 16.37
N ARG A 158 7.89 22.68 16.48
CA ARG A 158 8.15 21.81 15.35
C ARG A 158 7.12 20.69 15.33
N CYS A 159 6.42 20.55 14.21
CA CYS A 159 5.33 19.59 14.09
C CYS A 159 5.71 18.50 13.08
N ILE A 160 6.18 17.34 13.55
CA ILE A 160 6.52 16.22 12.68
C ILE A 160 5.28 15.34 12.55
N SER A 161 4.83 15.05 11.32
CA SER A 161 3.67 14.19 11.12
C SER A 161 3.94 13.02 10.17
N TYR A 162 3.29 11.90 10.49
CA TYR A 162 3.23 10.74 9.65
C TYR A 162 1.77 10.32 9.52
N MET A 163 1.10 10.77 8.46
CA MET A 163 -0.36 10.62 8.31
C MET A 163 -1.11 11.24 9.50
N ASP A 164 -1.83 10.42 10.26
CA ASP A 164 -2.65 10.76 11.41
C ASP A 164 -1.87 10.91 12.71
N ASP A 165 -0.65 10.37 12.77
CA ASP A 165 0.27 10.52 13.90
C ASP A 165 1.01 11.86 13.80
N ILE A 166 0.86 12.74 14.81
CA ILE A 166 1.49 14.06 14.86
C ILE A 166 2.31 14.20 16.15
N ALA A 167 3.56 14.64 16.04
CA ALA A 167 4.44 14.97 17.15
C ALA A 167 4.75 16.47 17.16
N ILE A 168 4.23 17.19 18.15
CA ILE A 168 4.46 18.64 18.35
C ILE A 168 5.55 18.81 19.40
N SER A 169 6.70 19.30 18.97
CA SER A 169 7.89 19.45 19.81
C SER A 169 8.24 20.91 20.04
N THR A 170 8.63 21.23 21.27
CA THR A 170 9.22 22.53 21.61
C THR A 170 10.49 22.34 22.45
N LYS A 171 11.32 23.37 22.49
CA LYS A 171 12.61 23.34 23.16
C LYS A 171 12.92 24.63 23.90
N SER A 172 13.46 24.52 25.10
CA SER A 172 13.98 25.66 25.85
C SER A 172 14.88 25.19 26.99
N THR A 173 15.36 26.12 27.81
CA THR A 173 16.11 25.82 29.03
C THR A 173 15.21 25.40 30.21
N SER A 174 13.89 25.45 30.07
CA SER A 174 12.94 25.19 31.17
C SER A 174 11.69 24.43 30.72
N LEU A 175 11.35 23.39 31.47
CA LEU A 175 10.10 22.64 31.28
C LEU A 175 8.85 23.51 31.43
N ARG A 176 8.89 24.53 32.31
CA ARG A 176 7.80 25.51 32.46
C ARG A 176 7.56 26.32 31.19
N LYS A 177 8.63 26.69 30.49
CA LYS A 177 8.52 27.46 29.25
C LYS A 177 8.01 26.54 28.14
N ASN A 178 8.51 25.31 28.07
CA ASN A 178 8.04 24.32 27.11
C ASN A 178 6.55 24.01 27.26
N THR A 179 6.07 23.74 28.48
CA THR A 179 4.65 23.45 28.75
C THR A 179 3.77 24.61 28.30
N LYS A 180 4.06 25.85 28.72
CA LYS A 180 3.32 27.04 28.27
C LYS A 180 3.33 27.23 26.74
N THR A 181 4.46 26.98 26.09
CA THR A 181 4.56 27.06 24.62
C THR A 181 3.69 25.98 23.97
N LEU A 182 3.74 24.74 24.46
CA LEU A 182 2.91 23.65 23.96
C LEU A 182 1.42 23.96 24.16
N GLU A 183 0.99 24.37 25.35
CA GLU A 183 -0.41 24.74 25.64
C GLU A 183 -0.93 25.79 24.64
N ARG A 184 -0.14 26.85 24.41
CA ARG A 184 -0.51 27.94 23.50
C ARG A 184 -0.57 27.48 22.04
N GLU A 185 0.41 26.75 21.55
CA GLU A 185 0.43 26.31 20.14
C GLU A 185 -0.59 25.19 19.88
N VAL A 186 -0.78 24.27 20.83
CA VAL A 186 -1.80 23.22 20.74
C VAL A 186 -3.20 23.82 20.72
N ALA A 187 -3.47 24.87 21.50
CA ALA A 187 -4.75 25.57 21.42
C ALA A 187 -5.03 26.13 20.00
N LYS A 188 -4.00 26.64 19.31
CA LYS A 188 -4.14 27.07 17.91
C LYS A 188 -4.40 25.90 16.97
N ILE A 189 -3.70 24.79 17.15
CA ILE A 189 -3.87 23.57 16.34
C ILE A 189 -5.27 22.98 16.53
N TYR A 190 -5.80 22.95 17.74
CA TYR A 190 -7.17 22.51 18.02
C TYR A 190 -8.22 23.47 17.44
N ALA A 191 -8.03 24.79 17.58
CA ALA A 191 -8.93 25.77 16.96
C ALA A 191 -8.96 25.62 15.43
N LYS A 192 -7.79 25.43 14.82
CA LYS A 192 -7.64 25.21 13.39
C LYS A 192 -8.23 23.86 12.95
N GLY A 193 -8.01 22.82 13.75
CA GLY A 193 -8.62 21.51 13.55
C GLY A 193 -10.13 21.61 13.54
N SER A 194 -10.73 22.28 14.53
CA SER A 194 -12.18 22.52 14.59
C SER A 194 -12.71 23.27 13.36
N GLN A 195 -11.99 24.28 12.87
CA GLN A 195 -12.37 25.00 11.64
C GLN A 195 -12.35 24.09 10.40
N ASN A 196 -11.38 23.19 10.33
CA ASN A 196 -11.19 22.27 9.21
C ASN A 196 -11.96 20.95 9.37
N ALA A 197 -12.79 20.78 10.41
CA ALA A 197 -13.48 19.53 10.77
C ALA A 197 -12.54 18.35 11.11
N ILE A 198 -11.38 18.64 11.69
CA ILE A 198 -10.41 17.66 12.20
C ILE A 198 -10.57 17.54 13.72
N GLN A 199 -10.69 16.31 14.21
CA GLN A 199 -10.75 15.99 15.64
C GLN A 199 -9.52 15.19 16.06
N PHE A 200 -9.06 15.39 17.29
CA PHE A 200 -7.94 14.64 17.87
C PHE A 200 -8.45 13.60 18.88
N ASP A 201 -7.77 12.46 18.97
CA ASP A 201 -8.05 11.42 19.96
C ASP A 201 -7.33 11.73 21.28
N LEU A 202 -8.09 12.25 22.25
CA LEU A 202 -7.59 12.60 23.57
C LEU A 202 -7.04 11.38 24.33
N LEU A 203 -7.59 10.17 24.10
CA LEU A 203 -7.15 8.96 24.79
C LEU A 203 -5.78 8.45 24.30
N LYS A 204 -5.41 8.82 23.07
CA LYS A 204 -4.10 8.52 22.48
C LYS A 204 -3.12 9.68 22.59
N THR A 205 -3.55 10.81 23.16
CA THR A 205 -2.69 11.96 23.32
C THR A 205 -1.72 11.71 24.47
N GLU A 206 -0.43 11.75 24.19
CA GLU A 206 0.63 11.48 25.18
C GLU A 206 1.65 12.61 25.22
N LEU A 207 2.13 12.95 26.42
CA LEU A 207 3.18 13.94 26.62
C LEU A 207 4.49 13.25 26.99
N MET A 208 5.61 13.68 26.42
CA MET A 208 6.94 13.26 26.86
C MET A 208 7.88 14.45 27.01
N HIS A 209 8.57 14.48 28.14
CA HIS A 209 9.70 15.38 28.36
C HIS A 209 11.01 14.61 28.16
N PHE A 210 11.78 14.96 27.15
CA PHE A 210 13.08 14.33 26.89
C PHE A 210 14.16 14.91 27.80
N THR A 211 14.13 14.51 29.06
CA THR A 211 15.09 14.91 30.10
C THR A 211 15.28 13.81 31.14
N ARG A 212 16.43 13.86 31.84
CA ARG A 212 16.73 12.97 32.97
C ARG A 212 16.28 13.54 34.31
N SER A 213 15.73 14.76 34.33
CA SER A 213 15.29 15.42 35.55
C SER A 213 14.00 14.81 36.08
N LYS A 214 14.01 14.37 37.35
CA LYS A 214 12.79 13.92 38.05
C LYS A 214 11.72 15.01 38.17
N LYS A 215 12.09 16.29 38.01
CA LYS A 215 11.11 17.39 37.98
C LYS A 215 10.17 17.29 36.77
N ALA A 216 10.52 16.50 35.74
CA ALA A 216 9.68 16.29 34.56
C ALA A 216 8.25 15.86 34.92
N ASP A 217 8.08 14.96 35.89
CA ASP A 217 6.79 14.38 36.25
C ASP A 217 5.79 15.42 36.81
N THR A 218 6.29 16.58 37.24
CA THR A 218 5.48 17.68 37.80
C THR A 218 4.96 18.67 36.76
N TRP A 219 5.43 18.57 35.51
CA TRP A 219 5.07 19.49 34.44
C TRP A 219 4.06 18.81 33.53
N HIS A 220 2.82 19.33 33.55
CA HIS A 220 1.72 18.85 32.72
C HIS A 220 1.43 19.86 31.62
N VAL A 221 0.74 19.41 30.56
CA VAL A 221 0.22 20.28 29.50
C VAL A 221 -1.30 20.25 29.58
N ARG A 222 -1.92 21.44 29.64
CA ARG A 222 -3.37 21.57 29.49
C ARG A 222 -3.76 21.73 28.03
N LEU A 223 -4.61 20.83 27.56
CA LEU A 223 -5.26 20.93 26.26
C LEU A 223 -6.48 21.86 26.38
N PRO A 224 -7.09 22.25 25.25
CA PRO A 224 -8.43 22.84 25.25
C PRO A 224 -9.43 21.96 26.02
N ASP A 225 -10.48 22.57 26.55
CA ASP A 225 -11.49 21.95 27.42
C ASP A 225 -10.94 21.46 28.78
N ASP A 226 -9.87 22.08 29.27
CA ASP A 226 -9.25 21.84 30.58
C ASP A 226 -8.75 20.40 30.83
N VAL A 227 -8.52 19.64 29.75
CA VAL A 227 -7.94 18.29 29.84
C VAL A 227 -6.44 18.39 30.15
N VAL A 228 -6.01 17.79 31.26
CA VAL A 228 -4.60 17.80 31.70
C VAL A 228 -3.90 16.52 31.28
N ILE A 229 -2.83 16.64 30.50
CA ILE A 229 -2.00 15.51 30.06
C ILE A 229 -0.73 15.46 30.91
N ALA A 230 -0.57 14.35 31.63
CA ALA A 230 0.63 14.05 32.40
C ALA A 230 1.73 13.45 31.51
N PRO A 231 3.01 13.68 31.82
CA PRO A 231 4.10 13.12 31.05
C PRO A 231 4.22 11.60 31.28
N THR A 232 4.44 10.86 30.19
CA THR A 232 4.64 9.41 30.19
C THR A 232 6.13 9.08 30.07
N GLN A 233 6.57 8.03 30.76
CA GLN A 233 7.96 7.54 30.76
C GLN A 233 8.29 6.65 29.56
N LEU A 234 7.27 6.22 28.81
CA LEU A 234 7.40 5.34 27.67
C LEU A 234 6.25 5.61 26.69
N VAL A 235 6.54 6.12 25.50
CA VAL A 235 5.55 6.45 24.47
C VAL A 235 5.81 5.62 23.23
N ARG A 236 4.76 5.06 22.63
CA ARG A 236 4.86 4.36 21.34
C ARG A 236 4.45 5.31 20.22
N TRP A 237 5.40 5.70 19.38
CA TRP A 237 5.15 6.53 18.22
C TRP A 237 5.79 5.92 16.97
N LEU A 238 5.01 5.76 15.89
CA LEU A 238 5.44 5.13 14.63
C LEU A 238 6.05 3.73 14.79
N GLY A 239 5.59 2.99 15.80
CA GLY A 239 6.11 1.66 16.13
C GLY A 239 7.44 1.66 16.89
N ILE A 240 7.98 2.82 17.25
CA ILE A 240 9.17 2.96 18.08
C ILE A 240 8.74 3.35 19.50
N TRP A 241 9.41 2.77 20.49
CA TRP A 241 9.12 3.05 21.90
C TRP A 241 10.18 4.01 22.41
N PHE A 242 9.76 5.24 22.71
CA PHE A 242 10.62 6.32 23.18
C PHE A 242 10.64 6.36 24.69
N ASP A 243 11.82 6.59 25.26
CA ASP A 243 12.01 6.91 26.67
C ASP A 243 12.65 8.30 26.81
N PRO A 244 12.49 8.99 27.96
CA PRO A 244 13.03 10.34 28.17
C PRO A 244 14.54 10.50 27.90
N SER A 245 15.30 9.40 28.04
CA SER A 245 16.74 9.38 27.83
C SER A 245 17.17 8.95 26.42
N LEU A 246 16.23 8.46 25.59
CA LEU A 246 16.49 7.86 24.27
C LEU A 246 17.47 6.67 24.34
N LYS A 247 17.36 5.83 25.37
CA LYS A 247 18.18 4.61 25.52
C LYS A 247 17.63 3.42 24.75
N PHE A 248 16.34 3.42 24.41
CA PHE A 248 15.64 2.39 23.63
C PHE A 248 15.71 0.97 24.22
N ARG A 249 16.06 0.80 25.50
CA ARG A 249 16.11 -0.53 26.15
C ARG A 249 14.74 -1.21 26.14
N SER A 250 13.70 -0.47 26.53
CA SER A 250 12.32 -0.97 26.51
C SER A 250 11.88 -1.34 25.09
N HIS A 251 12.27 -0.53 24.08
CA HIS A 251 11.99 -0.84 22.68
C HIS A 251 12.59 -2.17 22.25
N ILE A 252 13.90 -2.36 22.51
CA ILE A 252 14.62 -3.60 22.16
C ILE A 252 13.97 -4.80 22.84
N ASN A 253 13.68 -4.71 24.14
CA ASN A 253 13.05 -5.81 24.88
C ASN A 253 11.67 -6.18 24.32
N ILE A 254 10.83 -5.18 24.02
CA ILE A 254 9.49 -5.41 23.44
C ILE A 254 9.61 -6.05 22.05
N ARG A 255 10.50 -5.54 21.19
CA ARG A 255 10.69 -6.06 19.83
C ARG A 255 11.30 -7.46 19.84
N ALA A 256 12.27 -7.73 20.71
CA ALA A 256 12.84 -9.07 20.89
C ALA A 256 11.78 -10.07 21.36
N ALA A 257 10.94 -9.71 22.33
CA ALA A 257 9.84 -10.56 22.78
C ALA A 257 8.82 -10.84 21.68
N GLN A 258 8.45 -9.83 20.88
CA GLN A 258 7.56 -10.00 19.72
C GLN A 258 8.16 -10.88 18.63
N ALA A 259 9.44 -10.70 18.33
CA ALA A 259 10.17 -11.53 17.38
C ALA A 259 10.22 -12.98 17.85
N LEU A 260 10.52 -13.22 19.13
CA LEU A 260 10.54 -14.55 19.72
C LEU A 260 9.15 -15.21 19.71
N GLN A 261 8.09 -14.47 20.01
CA GLN A 261 6.72 -14.97 19.91
C GLN A 261 6.36 -15.35 18.47
N THR A 262 6.79 -14.54 17.50
CA THR A 262 6.58 -14.82 16.07
C THR A 262 7.37 -16.05 15.63
N PHE A 263 8.62 -16.17 16.07
CA PHE A 263 9.45 -17.36 15.85
C PHE A 263 8.81 -18.62 16.43
N TYR A 264 8.28 -18.57 17.66
CA TYR A 264 7.56 -19.71 18.24
C TYR A 264 6.27 -20.05 17.50
N ARG A 265 5.57 -19.06 16.94
CA ARG A 265 4.41 -19.32 16.08
C ARG A 265 4.83 -20.00 14.79
N ILE A 266 5.85 -19.49 14.11
CA ILE A 266 6.38 -20.07 12.86
C ILE A 266 6.88 -21.50 13.11
N THR A 267 7.62 -21.74 14.20
CA THR A 267 8.11 -23.09 14.55
C THR A 267 6.99 -24.06 14.91
N ARG A 268 5.90 -23.59 15.53
CA ARG A 268 4.70 -24.42 15.71
C ARG A 268 4.05 -24.78 14.39
N TYR A 269 4.01 -23.87 13.42
CA TYR A 269 3.53 -24.18 12.08
C TYR A 269 4.46 -25.17 11.37
N SER A 270 5.78 -25.01 11.46
CA SER A 270 6.75 -25.92 10.83
C SER A 270 6.84 -27.31 11.47
N ASN A 271 6.34 -27.47 12.71
CA ASN A 271 6.29 -28.76 13.41
C ASN A 271 4.94 -29.48 13.25
N THR A 272 4.04 -28.97 12.41
CA THR A 272 2.84 -29.72 11.99
C THR A 272 3.19 -30.61 10.79
N GLU A 273 2.64 -31.82 10.74
CA GLU A 273 2.91 -32.85 9.70
C GLU A 273 2.60 -32.39 8.25
N VAL A 274 2.09 -31.17 8.06
CA VAL A 274 1.58 -30.62 6.80
C VAL A 274 2.43 -29.43 6.29
N CYS A 275 3.57 -29.10 6.92
CA CYS A 275 4.45 -28.00 6.47
C CYS A 275 5.88 -28.46 6.14
N LEU A 276 6.55 -27.72 5.24
CA LEU A 276 7.91 -27.99 4.80
C LEU A 276 8.89 -28.00 6.00
N PRO A 277 9.84 -28.96 6.07
CA PRO A 277 10.76 -29.08 7.19
C PRO A 277 11.56 -27.80 7.44
N VAL A 278 11.87 -27.51 8.71
CA VAL A 278 12.64 -26.34 9.17
C VAL A 278 13.95 -26.15 8.40
N GLU A 279 14.55 -27.22 7.90
CA GLU A 279 15.77 -27.21 7.08
C GLU A 279 15.65 -26.36 5.80
N GLN A 280 14.45 -26.21 5.24
CA GLN A 280 14.19 -25.39 4.05
C GLN A 280 13.94 -23.90 4.36
N THR A 281 13.85 -23.52 5.64
CA THR A 281 13.58 -22.13 6.07
C THR A 281 14.81 -21.39 6.58
N LYS A 282 16.01 -21.97 6.48
CA LYS A 282 17.26 -21.30 6.86
C LYS A 282 17.62 -20.21 5.85
N PHE A 283 17.48 -18.95 6.28
CA PHE A 283 18.16 -17.80 5.68
C PHE A 283 19.68 -17.95 5.92
N ASN A 284 20.46 -18.32 4.90
CA ASN A 284 21.92 -18.28 4.99
C ASN A 284 22.41 -16.86 4.68
N PRO A 285 23.19 -16.19 5.56
CA PRO A 285 23.94 -15.01 5.19
C PRO A 285 25.08 -15.39 4.20
N PRO A 286 25.58 -14.45 3.38
CA PRO A 286 26.42 -14.79 2.25
C PRO A 286 27.86 -15.12 2.66
N SER A 287 28.35 -16.29 2.27
CA SER A 287 29.77 -16.62 2.19
C SER A 287 30.03 -17.45 0.93
N GLN A 288 30.89 -16.92 0.05
CA GLN A 288 31.43 -17.53 -1.18
C GLN A 288 32.41 -18.70 -0.87
N PRO A 289 33.07 -19.33 -1.87
CA PRO A 289 32.55 -20.10 -3.01
C PRO A 289 33.17 -21.53 -3.08
N GLY A 290 32.53 -22.44 -3.82
CA GLY A 290 33.18 -23.63 -4.40
C GLY A 290 33.01 -24.96 -3.65
N ASN A 291 32.17 -25.85 -4.19
CA ASN A 291 32.61 -27.03 -4.95
C ASN A 291 31.38 -27.83 -5.43
N GLU A 292 31.58 -28.47 -6.58
CA GLU A 292 30.70 -29.34 -7.39
C GLU A 292 30.01 -30.44 -6.55
N SER A 293 28.92 -31.12 -6.93
CA SER A 293 28.47 -31.61 -8.23
C SER A 293 27.00 -32.09 -8.15
N ASP A 294 26.41 -32.32 -9.32
CA ASP A 294 25.37 -33.32 -9.62
C ASP A 294 23.86 -32.94 -9.65
N CYS A 295 23.43 -32.74 -10.91
CA CYS A 295 22.44 -33.56 -11.63
C CYS A 295 20.91 -33.32 -11.45
N PHE A 296 20.34 -32.75 -12.53
CA PHE A 296 19.09 -33.08 -13.25
C PHE A 296 17.70 -33.03 -12.54
N GLY A 297 16.76 -32.32 -13.20
CA GLY A 297 15.38 -31.97 -12.79
C GLY A 297 14.33 -33.11 -12.75
N PRO A 298 13.02 -32.88 -12.98
CA PRO A 298 12.29 -31.64 -13.30
C PRO A 298 11.09 -31.31 -12.36
N GLN A 299 10.49 -30.16 -12.64
CA GLN A 299 9.39 -29.46 -11.96
C GLN A 299 8.00 -30.09 -12.21
N ASN A 300 7.00 -29.84 -11.34
CA ASN A 300 5.82 -28.98 -11.62
C ASN A 300 4.55 -29.28 -10.77
N HIS A 301 4.04 -28.22 -10.14
CA HIS A 301 2.62 -27.95 -9.88
C HIS A 301 1.92 -27.49 -11.18
N THR A 302 0.59 -27.59 -11.34
CA THR A 302 -0.31 -26.42 -11.61
C THR A 302 -1.82 -26.74 -11.52
N ILE A 303 -2.52 -25.77 -10.93
CA ILE A 303 -3.95 -25.41 -10.93
C ILE A 303 -4.51 -25.11 -12.33
N LYS A 304 -5.83 -25.22 -12.55
CA LYS A 304 -6.51 -24.78 -13.79
C LYS A 304 -7.40 -23.55 -13.56
N THR A 305 -7.50 -22.74 -14.60
CA THR A 305 -8.41 -21.60 -14.76
C THR A 305 -9.36 -21.87 -15.92
N ASP A 306 -10.63 -21.51 -15.78
CA ASP A 306 -11.68 -21.66 -16.79
C ASP A 306 -11.39 -20.86 -18.06
N LYS A 307 -11.20 -21.56 -19.18
CA LYS A 307 -11.52 -21.10 -20.53
C LYS A 307 -12.74 -21.90 -20.98
N LYS A 308 -13.75 -21.23 -21.54
CA LYS A 308 -14.96 -21.84 -22.13
C LYS A 308 -14.58 -23.12 -22.91
N TYR A 309 -14.92 -24.27 -22.34
CA TYR A 309 -14.82 -25.56 -23.00
C TYR A 309 -16.04 -25.72 -23.89
N ILE A 310 -15.85 -25.79 -25.21
CA ILE A 310 -16.88 -26.25 -26.14
C ILE A 310 -16.77 -27.78 -26.15
N GLY A 311 -17.58 -28.43 -25.33
CA GLY A 311 -17.70 -29.88 -25.23
C GLY A 311 -18.95 -30.21 -24.43
N ASN A 312 -19.79 -31.11 -24.93
CA ASN A 312 -21.11 -31.40 -24.36
C ASN A 312 -21.03 -31.76 -22.86
N PRO A 313 -21.98 -31.30 -22.01
CA PRO A 313 -21.83 -31.35 -20.55
C PRO A 313 -22.04 -32.73 -19.92
N SER A 314 -22.18 -33.79 -20.71
CA SER A 314 -22.70 -35.09 -20.25
C SER A 314 -21.65 -36.18 -20.06
N ASP A 315 -20.35 -35.87 -20.14
CA ASP A 315 -19.29 -36.86 -19.92
C ASP A 315 -18.23 -36.35 -18.95
N GLY A 316 -18.45 -36.62 -17.65
CA GLY A 316 -17.58 -36.23 -16.54
C GLY A 316 -16.20 -36.93 -16.52
N SER A 317 -15.79 -37.55 -17.62
CA SER A 317 -14.58 -38.37 -17.74
C SER A 317 -13.34 -37.60 -18.24
N SER A 318 -13.48 -36.34 -18.68
CA SER A 318 -12.41 -35.54 -19.32
C SER A 318 -11.71 -34.51 -18.42
N LEU A 319 -12.15 -34.37 -17.17
CA LEU A 319 -11.66 -33.40 -16.20
C LEU A 319 -11.05 -34.11 -14.99
N GLU A 320 -9.80 -33.80 -14.66
CA GLU A 320 -9.16 -34.28 -13.42
C GLU A 320 -9.36 -33.25 -12.31
N GLN A 321 -9.90 -33.66 -11.16
CA GLN A 321 -10.14 -32.79 -10.02
C GLN A 321 -8.84 -32.52 -9.24
N ILE A 322 -8.55 -31.25 -8.98
CA ILE A 322 -7.37 -30.85 -8.20
C ILE A 322 -7.73 -30.87 -6.71
N LYS A 323 -7.09 -31.74 -5.92
CA LYS A 323 -7.21 -31.75 -4.46
C LYS A 323 -6.29 -30.70 -3.85
N HIS A 324 -6.88 -29.68 -3.24
CA HIS A 324 -6.16 -28.58 -2.59
C HIS A 324 -5.76 -28.97 -1.15
N TYR A 325 -4.46 -29.00 -0.84
CA TYR A 325 -3.94 -29.41 0.48
C TYR A 325 -3.47 -28.28 1.39
N ILE A 326 -3.79 -27.01 1.07
CA ILE A 326 -3.40 -25.87 1.92
C ILE A 326 -4.60 -24.96 2.12
N PHE A 327 -5.31 -25.15 3.23
CA PHE A 327 -6.25 -24.17 3.79
C PHE A 327 -6.12 -24.14 5.33
N PRO A 328 -6.48 -23.02 5.98
CA PRO A 328 -6.51 -22.91 7.44
C PRO A 328 -7.46 -23.95 8.06
N PRO A 329 -7.17 -24.50 9.25
CA PRO A 329 -7.84 -25.68 9.82
C PRO A 329 -9.33 -25.51 10.19
N TRP A 330 -9.93 -24.34 9.98
CA TRP A 330 -11.36 -24.07 10.26
C TRP A 330 -12.24 -23.99 9.01
N CYS A 331 -11.70 -24.29 7.82
CA CYS A 331 -12.45 -24.31 6.56
C CYS A 331 -12.61 -25.77 6.09
N ALA A 332 -13.67 -26.45 6.53
CA ALA A 332 -13.89 -27.87 6.23
C ALA A 332 -14.54 -28.13 4.86
N GLU A 333 -15.08 -27.09 4.21
CA GLU A 333 -15.72 -27.20 2.89
C GLU A 333 -15.11 -26.18 1.91
N LEU A 334 -14.68 -26.68 0.75
CA LEU A 334 -14.15 -25.88 -0.34
C LEU A 334 -15.32 -25.24 -1.11
N PRO A 335 -15.38 -23.90 -1.28
CA PRO A 335 -16.48 -23.25 -1.99
C PRO A 335 -16.44 -23.45 -3.52
N PHE A 336 -15.39 -24.07 -4.06
CA PHE A 336 -15.28 -24.38 -5.49
C PHE A 336 -14.33 -25.57 -5.72
N THR A 337 -14.58 -26.30 -6.81
CA THR A 337 -13.76 -27.42 -7.25
C THR A 337 -13.01 -27.04 -8.52
N VAL A 338 -11.69 -27.06 -8.49
CA VAL A 338 -10.86 -26.75 -9.66
C VAL A 338 -10.55 -28.02 -10.44
N HIS A 339 -10.76 -27.99 -11.75
CA HIS A 339 -10.53 -29.14 -12.63
C HIS A 339 -9.44 -28.85 -13.65
N ARG A 340 -8.51 -29.77 -13.89
CA ARG A 340 -7.54 -29.79 -14.98
C ARG A 340 -8.10 -30.61 -16.16
N GLY A 341 -8.54 -29.96 -17.24
CA GLY A 341 -8.67 -30.56 -18.58
C GLY A 341 -7.41 -31.31 -19.05
N LYS A 342 -7.58 -32.46 -19.67
CA LYS A 342 -6.50 -33.43 -19.95
C LYS A 342 -5.61 -33.08 -21.14
N ASN A 343 -5.97 -32.09 -21.95
CA ASN A 343 -5.24 -31.78 -23.19
C ASN A 343 -3.97 -30.95 -22.91
N PRO A 344 -2.79 -31.34 -23.45
CA PRO A 344 -1.55 -30.57 -23.43
C PRO A 344 -1.69 -29.16 -24.04
N LYS A 345 -0.84 -28.22 -23.60
CA LYS A 345 -0.86 -26.81 -24.06
C LYS A 345 -0.72 -26.73 -25.59
N GLU A 346 0.05 -27.62 -26.21
CA GLU A 346 0.20 -27.64 -27.68
C GLU A 346 -1.09 -28.05 -28.41
N ILE A 347 -1.88 -28.97 -27.86
CA ILE A 347 -3.15 -29.41 -28.47
C ILE A 347 -4.22 -28.32 -28.34
N VAL A 348 -4.24 -27.61 -27.21
CA VAL A 348 -5.14 -26.46 -27.01
C VAL A 348 -4.75 -25.30 -27.93
N ALA A 349 -3.45 -25.06 -28.12
CA ALA A 349 -2.96 -24.09 -29.08
C ALA A 349 -3.32 -24.46 -30.54
N ALA A 350 -3.22 -25.74 -30.91
CA ALA A 350 -3.62 -26.22 -32.24
C ALA A 350 -5.13 -26.04 -32.50
N HIS A 351 -5.99 -26.33 -31.51
CA HIS A 351 -7.44 -26.09 -31.64
C HIS A 351 -7.80 -24.61 -31.73
N HIS A 352 -7.12 -23.74 -30.96
CA HIS A 352 -7.26 -22.29 -31.12
C HIS A 352 -6.77 -21.80 -32.49
N GLN A 353 -5.72 -22.43 -33.05
CA GLN A 353 -5.23 -22.18 -34.41
C GLN A 353 -6.24 -22.63 -35.49
N GLU A 354 -7.03 -23.66 -35.21
CA GLU A 354 -8.07 -24.17 -36.12
C GLU A 354 -9.32 -23.28 -36.12
N GLU A 355 -9.74 -22.76 -34.96
CA GLU A 355 -10.74 -21.68 -34.88
C GLU A 355 -10.26 -20.38 -35.55
N PHE A 356 -8.97 -20.07 -35.42
CA PHE A 356 -8.31 -18.93 -36.06
C PHE A 356 -8.42 -18.97 -37.60
N ASN A 357 -8.25 -20.16 -38.19
CA ASN A 357 -8.37 -20.36 -39.64
C ASN A 357 -9.81 -20.28 -40.16
N ASN A 358 -10.82 -20.25 -39.28
CA ASN A 358 -12.25 -20.29 -39.65
C ASN A 358 -13.01 -18.97 -39.40
N THR A 359 -12.36 -17.90 -38.93
CA THR A 359 -13.02 -16.63 -38.53
C THR A 359 -12.73 -15.47 -39.49
N ASN A 360 -13.71 -15.02 -40.28
CA ASN A 360 -13.55 -14.02 -41.36
C ASN A 360 -12.70 -12.76 -40.98
N TRP A 361 -11.62 -12.48 -41.74
CA TRP A 361 -10.35 -11.88 -41.24
C TRP A 361 -9.99 -10.45 -41.68
N GLU A 362 -10.91 -9.67 -42.25
CA GLU A 362 -10.50 -8.49 -43.05
C GLU A 362 -10.01 -7.25 -42.26
N THR A 363 -10.21 -7.17 -40.93
CA THR A 363 -9.95 -5.92 -40.16
C THR A 363 -9.25 -6.07 -38.81
N THR A 364 -8.70 -7.24 -38.46
CA THR A 364 -8.16 -7.50 -37.10
C THR A 364 -6.67 -7.81 -37.06
N THR A 365 -5.90 -7.12 -36.18
CA THR A 365 -4.50 -7.45 -35.86
C THR A 365 -4.41 -8.20 -34.53
N PHE A 366 -3.61 -9.27 -34.50
CA PHE A 366 -3.44 -10.13 -33.33
C PHE A 366 -2.09 -9.91 -32.66
N ILE A 367 -2.11 -9.85 -31.34
CA ILE A 367 -0.93 -9.66 -30.50
C ILE A 367 -0.88 -10.83 -29.52
N TYR A 368 0.17 -11.62 -29.61
CA TYR A 368 0.42 -12.77 -28.76
C TYR A 368 1.34 -12.38 -27.63
N THR A 369 1.01 -12.80 -26.41
CA THR A 369 1.84 -12.61 -25.23
C THR A 369 2.04 -13.95 -24.54
N ASP A 370 3.29 -14.31 -24.28
CA ASP A 370 3.62 -15.52 -23.48
C ASP A 370 4.70 -15.14 -22.49
N ALA A 371 4.53 -15.59 -21.24
CA ALA A 371 5.51 -15.42 -20.19
C ALA A 371 6.05 -16.79 -19.76
N SER A 372 7.36 -16.94 -19.82
CA SER A 372 8.04 -18.19 -19.45
C SER A 372 9.27 -17.91 -18.62
N TYR A 373 9.68 -18.88 -17.81
CA TYR A 373 10.96 -18.81 -17.12
C TYR A 373 12.09 -18.92 -18.15
N MET A 374 13.07 -18.03 -18.04
CA MET A 374 14.28 -18.08 -18.88
C MET A 374 15.13 -19.29 -18.46
N GLU A 375 15.85 -19.90 -19.41
CA GLU A 375 16.64 -21.14 -19.21
C GLU A 375 17.64 -21.03 -18.04
N ASP A 376 18.15 -19.83 -17.76
CA ASP A 376 19.11 -19.56 -16.69
C ASP A 376 18.47 -19.34 -15.29
N ARG A 377 17.15 -19.48 -15.16
CA ARG A 377 16.33 -19.15 -13.98
C ARG A 377 16.48 -17.72 -13.45
N LYS A 378 17.13 -16.84 -14.20
CA LYS A 378 17.25 -15.40 -13.90
C LYS A 378 16.06 -14.60 -14.42
N GLY A 379 14.89 -14.85 -13.83
CA GLY A 379 13.66 -14.09 -14.09
C GLY A 379 12.69 -14.70 -15.11
N VAL A 380 11.60 -13.96 -15.35
CA VAL A 380 10.54 -14.34 -16.30
C VAL A 380 10.70 -13.51 -17.57
N GLY A 381 10.88 -14.22 -18.68
CA GLY A 381 10.92 -13.68 -20.03
C GLY A 381 9.51 -13.52 -20.56
N VAL A 382 9.17 -12.31 -20.98
CA VAL A 382 7.89 -11.97 -21.58
C VAL A 382 8.13 -11.72 -23.05
N SER A 383 7.47 -12.47 -23.92
CA SER A 383 7.55 -12.27 -25.36
C SER A 383 6.23 -11.76 -25.92
N VAL A 384 6.31 -10.70 -26.73
CA VAL A 384 5.18 -10.14 -27.46
C VAL A 384 5.47 -10.29 -28.95
N VAL A 385 4.55 -10.93 -29.68
CA VAL A 385 4.68 -11.16 -31.12
C VAL A 385 3.43 -10.65 -31.82
N ALA A 386 3.62 -9.76 -32.80
CA ALA A 386 2.55 -9.32 -33.68
C ALA A 386 2.71 -9.95 -35.06
N THR A 387 1.63 -10.52 -35.59
CA THR A 387 1.63 -11.17 -36.91
C THR A 387 0.68 -10.49 -37.89
N ASP A 388 1.06 -10.51 -39.18
CA ASP A 388 0.24 -10.01 -40.27
C ASP A 388 -0.74 -11.07 -40.81
N GLN A 389 -1.51 -10.68 -41.84
CA GLN A 389 -2.53 -11.49 -42.52
C GLN A 389 -2.01 -12.81 -43.11
N LYS A 390 -0.70 -13.02 -43.24
CA LYS A 390 -0.07 -14.24 -43.79
C LYS A 390 0.66 -15.05 -42.72
N GLY A 391 0.54 -14.67 -41.44
CA GLY A 391 1.31 -15.29 -40.35
C GLY A 391 2.77 -14.83 -40.31
N THR A 392 3.13 -13.78 -41.05
CA THR A 392 4.48 -13.22 -41.03
C THR A 392 4.66 -12.46 -39.73
N ILE A 393 5.72 -12.75 -38.99
CA ILE A 393 6.08 -12.01 -37.76
C ILE A 393 6.46 -10.59 -38.16
N MET A 394 5.67 -9.61 -37.73
CA MET A 394 5.93 -8.19 -37.99
C MET A 394 6.95 -7.62 -37.01
N GLU A 395 6.90 -8.03 -35.74
CA GLU A 395 7.82 -7.58 -34.70
C GLU A 395 7.81 -8.54 -33.50
N LYS A 396 8.94 -8.68 -32.81
CA LYS A 396 9.11 -9.51 -31.62
C LYS A 396 9.81 -8.70 -30.53
N LEU A 397 9.16 -8.57 -29.38
CA LEU A 397 9.72 -7.94 -28.18
C LEU A 397 9.95 -9.02 -27.12
N ALA A 398 11.12 -9.03 -26.48
CA ALA A 398 11.41 -9.92 -25.35
C ALA A 398 11.93 -9.09 -24.16
N ILE A 399 11.25 -9.18 -23.01
CA ILE A 399 11.58 -8.42 -21.81
C ILE A 399 11.84 -9.39 -20.66
N ASN A 400 12.94 -9.19 -19.92
CA ASN A 400 13.18 -9.90 -18.67
C ASN A 400 12.66 -9.05 -17.50
N THR A 401 11.70 -9.59 -16.75
CA THR A 401 11.08 -8.91 -15.60
C THR A 401 11.90 -9.00 -14.30
N GLY A 402 13.08 -9.63 -14.32
CA GLY A 402 14.02 -9.68 -13.19
C GLY A 402 13.82 -10.87 -12.25
N ASP A 403 14.81 -11.10 -11.38
CA ASP A 403 14.91 -12.29 -10.52
C ASP A 403 13.84 -12.31 -9.41
N GLY A 404 13.22 -13.48 -9.21
CA GLY A 404 12.24 -13.72 -8.13
C GLY A 404 10.78 -13.44 -8.47
N ASN A 405 10.47 -13.07 -9.72
CA ASN A 405 9.10 -12.85 -10.16
C ASN A 405 8.39 -14.15 -10.57
N LEU A 406 7.11 -14.27 -10.23
CA LEU A 406 6.24 -15.38 -10.65
C LEU A 406 5.84 -15.21 -12.12
N VAL A 407 5.71 -16.31 -12.86
CA VAL A 407 5.25 -16.30 -14.27
C VAL A 407 3.94 -15.54 -14.46
N TYR A 408 3.03 -15.61 -13.49
CA TYR A 408 1.79 -14.82 -13.50
C TYR A 408 2.01 -13.30 -13.61
N ASN A 409 3.04 -12.77 -12.94
CA ASN A 409 3.39 -11.35 -13.06
C ASN A 409 3.94 -11.04 -14.45
N GLY A 410 4.68 -11.98 -15.05
CA GLY A 410 5.13 -11.87 -16.44
C GLY A 410 3.98 -11.94 -17.44
N GLU A 411 2.96 -12.77 -17.22
CA GLU A 411 1.76 -12.84 -18.06
C GLU A 411 0.99 -11.51 -18.03
N LEU A 412 0.80 -10.92 -16.84
CA LEU A 412 0.17 -9.60 -16.70
C LEU A 412 0.99 -8.48 -17.35
N GLU A 413 2.31 -8.53 -17.23
CA GLU A 413 3.21 -7.59 -17.90
C GLU A 413 3.14 -7.75 -19.42
N GLY A 414 3.10 -8.99 -19.92
CA GLY A 414 2.93 -9.32 -21.35
C GLY A 414 1.65 -8.75 -21.92
N ILE A 415 0.51 -8.96 -21.24
CA ILE A 415 -0.78 -8.39 -21.64
C ILE A 415 -0.72 -6.86 -21.66
N THR A 416 -0.12 -6.24 -20.64
CA THR A 416 0.00 -4.78 -20.55
C THR A 416 0.83 -4.22 -21.70
N GLN A 417 1.99 -4.80 -21.98
CA GLN A 417 2.87 -4.43 -23.09
C GLN A 417 2.22 -4.68 -24.45
N GLY A 418 1.47 -5.78 -24.59
CA GLY A 418 0.70 -6.07 -25.80
C GLY A 418 -0.36 -5.00 -26.10
N ILE A 419 -1.04 -4.49 -25.06
CA ILE A 419 -2.01 -3.40 -25.20
C ILE A 419 -1.33 -2.07 -25.55
N GLU A 420 -0.21 -1.73 -24.89
CA GLU A 420 0.56 -0.51 -25.20
C GLU A 420 1.10 -0.53 -26.63
N TYR A 421 1.60 -1.70 -27.08
CA TYR A 421 2.06 -1.91 -28.44
C TYR A 421 0.93 -1.77 -29.46
N ALA A 422 -0.27 -2.32 -29.18
CA ALA A 422 -1.45 -2.14 -30.02
C ALA A 422 -1.74 -0.65 -30.26
N SER A 423 -1.61 0.18 -29.21
CA SER A 423 -1.81 1.62 -29.28
C SER A 423 -0.78 2.32 -30.18
N VAL A 424 0.49 1.89 -30.15
CA VAL A 424 1.56 2.46 -30.98
C VAL A 424 1.39 2.08 -32.46
N VAL A 425 1.03 0.83 -32.75
CA VAL A 425 0.78 0.33 -34.10
C VAL A 425 -0.42 1.02 -34.75
N MET A 426 -1.50 1.24 -34.00
CA MET A 426 -2.68 1.99 -34.48
C MET A 426 -2.33 3.44 -34.87
N THR A 427 -1.40 4.06 -34.15
CA THR A 427 -0.95 5.44 -34.43
C THR A 427 -0.10 5.51 -35.70
N ARG A 428 0.70 4.46 -35.98
CA ARG A 428 1.54 4.37 -37.19
C ARG A 428 0.75 4.02 -38.46
N LEU A 429 -0.29 3.20 -38.36
CA LEU A 429 -0.98 2.63 -39.54
C LEU A 429 -2.17 3.47 -40.06
N LYS A 430 -2.58 4.56 -39.40
CA LYS A 430 -3.74 5.41 -39.79
C LYS A 430 -4.96 4.60 -40.26
N CYS A 431 -5.30 3.48 -39.61
CA CYS A 431 -6.36 2.58 -40.04
C CYS A 431 -7.39 2.31 -38.93
N ASN A 432 -8.66 2.30 -39.31
CA ASN A 432 -9.80 1.81 -38.50
C ASN A 432 -9.79 0.27 -38.40
N ARG A 433 -8.78 -0.31 -37.75
CA ARG A 433 -8.71 -1.75 -37.49
C ARG A 433 -9.01 -2.06 -36.03
N HIS A 434 -9.64 -3.21 -35.79
CA HIS A 434 -9.88 -3.74 -34.45
C HIS A 434 -8.69 -4.62 -34.04
N TRP A 435 -8.45 -4.82 -32.75
CA TRP A 435 -7.38 -5.71 -32.29
C TRP A 435 -7.86 -6.56 -31.12
N ARG A 436 -7.22 -7.71 -30.93
CA ARG A 436 -7.54 -8.68 -29.88
C ARG A 436 -6.23 -9.23 -29.30
N VAL A 437 -6.04 -9.09 -27.99
CA VAL A 437 -4.93 -9.68 -27.23
C VAL A 437 -5.43 -11.02 -26.69
N MET A 438 -4.66 -12.09 -26.91
CA MET A 438 -5.00 -13.46 -26.49
C MET A 438 -4.09 -14.00 -25.40
#